data_AF-A0A3Q3M6M9-F1
#
_entry.id   AF-A0A3Q3M6M9-F1
#
_cell.length_a   1.000
_cell.length_b   1.000
_cell.length_c   1.000
_cell.angle_alpha   90.00
_cell.angle_beta   90.00
_cell.angle_gamma   90.00
#
_symmetry.space_group_name_H-M   'P 1'
#
loop_
_entity.id
_entity.type
_entity.pdbx_description
1 polymer ?
#
loop_
_entity_poly.entity_id
_entity_poly.type
_entity_poly.pdbx_seq_one_letter_code
_entity_poly.pdbx_strand_id
1 'polypeptide(L)'
;MENFTNIAFWIAFFFGFVQVKSHPVLTDSKLNYMQENVICVSYYNTNIFPAQSDDLLLLTVCFIFFIQPTDSKFYAPANVEAHCITTALDCIMREFNGTVTDECEDPYEYIEQEVTFLDRKIKNRVDLGHVLTDSTECACEKWSEVPFSEFLKKANTFLEYVNAVSSQ
;
A
#
# COMPACT_ATOMS: atom_id res chain seq x y z
N MET A 1 29.42 8.17 -52.10
CA MET A 1 28.79 7.28 -51.09
C MET A 1 29.35 7.62 -49.71
N GLU A 2 29.25 8.87 -49.26
CA GLU A 2 29.93 9.34 -48.02
C GLU A 2 28.99 10.12 -47.07
N ASN A 3 27.76 10.45 -47.51
CA ASN A 3 26.81 11.21 -46.70
C ASN A 3 25.81 10.35 -45.91
N PHE A 4 25.77 9.03 -46.13
CA PHE A 4 24.84 8.14 -45.40
C PHE A 4 25.40 7.62 -44.07
N THR A 5 26.72 7.66 -43.88
CA THR A 5 27.37 7.09 -42.68
C THR A 5 27.21 7.98 -41.45
N ASN A 6 27.06 9.30 -41.64
CA ASN A 6 26.93 10.23 -40.51
C ASN A 6 25.53 10.28 -39.90
N ILE A 7 24.47 9.98 -40.64
CA ILE A 7 23.09 10.02 -40.10
C ILE A 7 22.82 8.80 -39.20
N ALA A 8 23.40 7.64 -39.51
CA ALA A 8 23.28 6.45 -38.68
C ALA A 8 23.90 6.62 -37.27
N PHE A 9 24.95 7.44 -37.15
CA PHE A 9 25.62 7.72 -35.88
C PHE A 9 24.76 8.59 -34.93
N TRP A 10 23.92 9.48 -35.46
CA TRP A 10 23.05 10.32 -34.65
C TRP A 10 21.83 9.57 -34.09
N ILE A 11 21.34 8.56 -34.81
CA ILE A 11 20.22 7.73 -34.32
C ILE A 11 20.68 6.85 -33.15
N ALA A 12 21.89 6.28 -33.20
CA ALA A 12 22.40 5.48 -32.09
C ALA A 12 22.63 6.29 -30.79
N PHE A 13 22.97 7.58 -30.91
CA PHE A 13 23.24 8.42 -29.73
C PHE A 13 21.96 8.96 -29.07
N PHE A 14 20.87 9.15 -29.82
CA PHE A 14 19.59 9.60 -29.26
C PHE A 14 18.75 8.47 -28.64
N PHE A 15 18.89 7.23 -29.10
CA PHE A 15 18.18 6.08 -28.52
C PHE A 15 18.93 5.42 -27.35
N GLY A 16 20.17 5.81 -27.07
CA GLY A 16 21.01 5.22 -26.02
C GLY A 16 20.67 5.61 -24.57
N PHE A 17 19.76 6.57 -24.35
CA PHE A 17 19.40 7.04 -23.00
C PHE A 17 17.90 7.08 -22.72
N VAL A 18 17.09 6.29 -23.44
CA VAL A 18 15.81 5.88 -22.85
C VAL A 18 16.11 4.73 -21.89
N GLN A 19 16.71 5.06 -20.74
CA GLN A 19 16.46 4.26 -19.55
C GLN A 19 14.98 4.46 -19.22
N VAL A 20 14.11 3.71 -19.90
CA VAL A 20 12.85 3.32 -19.28
C VAL A 20 13.31 2.67 -17.99
N LYS A 21 13.14 3.37 -16.85
CA LYS A 21 13.11 2.73 -15.55
C LYS A 21 12.00 1.70 -15.69
N SER A 22 12.36 0.48 -16.10
CA SER A 22 11.50 -0.67 -15.96
C SER A 22 11.22 -0.71 -14.47
N HIS A 23 10.04 -0.24 -14.07
CA HIS A 23 9.54 -0.50 -12.74
C HIS A 23 9.71 -2.01 -12.57
N PRO A 24 10.40 -2.47 -11.51
CA PRO A 24 10.50 -3.89 -11.25
C PRO A 24 9.07 -4.43 -11.33
N VAL A 25 8.90 -5.51 -12.07
CA VAL A 25 7.60 -6.19 -12.17
C VAL A 25 7.26 -6.59 -10.74
N LEU A 26 6.47 -5.75 -10.08
CA LEU A 26 6.03 -5.95 -8.71
C LEU A 26 4.95 -7.03 -8.81
N THR A 27 5.38 -8.29 -8.93
CA THR A 27 4.49 -9.44 -9.14
C THR A 27 3.84 -9.88 -7.84
N ASP A 28 4.47 -9.55 -6.71
CA ASP A 28 4.14 -10.16 -5.43
C ASP A 28 3.81 -9.08 -4.40
N SER A 29 2.71 -9.31 -3.68
CA SER A 29 2.30 -8.53 -2.51
C SER A 29 3.41 -8.48 -1.47
N LYS A 30 3.55 -7.33 -0.79
CA LYS A 30 4.54 -7.05 0.24
C LYS A 30 3.97 -7.12 1.65
N LEU A 31 2.74 -7.60 1.84
CA LEU A 31 2.07 -7.69 3.14
C LEU A 31 2.91 -8.38 4.23
N ASN A 32 3.65 -9.44 3.89
CA ASN A 32 4.52 -10.13 4.86
C ASN A 32 5.66 -9.24 5.39
N TYR A 33 6.21 -8.35 4.54
CA TYR A 33 7.25 -7.41 4.97
C TYR A 33 6.68 -6.29 5.85
N MET A 34 5.42 -5.90 5.61
CA MET A 34 4.74 -4.90 6.43
C MET A 34 4.51 -5.37 7.86
N GLN A 35 4.26 -6.66 8.09
CA GLN A 35 4.06 -7.19 9.44
C GLN A 35 5.27 -6.96 10.35
N GLU A 36 6.47 -6.91 9.79
CA GLU A 36 7.72 -6.78 10.54
C GLU A 36 8.27 -5.35 10.56
N ASN A 37 7.94 -4.53 9.55
CA ASN A 37 8.61 -3.25 9.30
C ASN A 37 7.70 -2.03 9.30
N VAL A 38 6.37 -2.21 9.27
CA VAL A 38 5.41 -1.11 9.35
C VAL A 38 4.86 -1.02 10.76
N ILE A 39 5.02 0.15 11.38
CA ILE A 39 4.62 0.40 12.76
C ILE A 39 3.59 1.52 12.77
N CYS A 40 2.37 1.20 13.17
CA CYS A 40 1.33 2.21 13.37
C CYS A 40 1.49 2.86 14.74
N VAL A 41 1.74 4.17 14.76
CA VAL A 41 1.99 4.97 15.96
C VAL A 41 1.08 6.19 15.98
N SER A 42 0.39 6.40 17.10
CA SER A 42 -0.49 7.54 17.30
C SER A 42 0.40 8.61 17.85
N TYR A 43 0.90 9.44 16.96
CA TYR A 43 1.52 10.68 17.36
C TYR A 43 0.43 11.56 17.98
N TYR A 44 0.30 11.51 19.31
CA TYR A 44 -0.37 12.61 20.00
C TYR A 44 0.32 13.89 19.54
N ASN A 45 -0.46 14.77 18.94
CA ASN A 45 -0.02 16.08 18.51
C ASN A 45 0.44 16.86 19.76
N THR A 46 1.72 16.77 20.10
CA THR A 46 2.34 17.40 21.27
C THR A 46 2.53 18.91 21.05
N ASN A 47 1.46 19.60 20.64
CA ASN A 47 1.40 21.06 20.71
C ASN A 47 1.12 21.58 22.13
N ILE A 48 1.28 20.74 23.17
CA ILE A 48 1.13 21.14 24.57
C ILE A 48 2.30 20.62 25.41
N PHE A 49 3.54 20.98 25.09
CA PHE A 49 4.58 21.15 26.12
C PHE A 49 5.66 22.08 25.55
N PRO A 50 5.85 23.30 26.09
CA PRO A 50 6.99 24.11 25.72
C PRO A 50 8.25 23.36 26.16
N ALA A 51 9.08 22.97 25.19
CA ALA A 51 10.39 22.40 25.42
C ALA A 51 11.26 23.40 26.19
N GLN A 52 11.35 23.22 27.51
CA GLN A 52 12.35 23.91 28.32
C GLN A 52 12.81 22.97 29.44
N SER A 53 13.54 21.92 29.08
CA SER A 53 14.46 21.26 29.99
C SER A 53 15.65 20.71 29.22
N ASP A 54 16.85 21.22 29.51
CA ASP A 54 18.13 20.89 28.87
C ASP A 54 18.69 19.52 29.28
N ASP A 55 17.82 18.53 29.50
CA ASP A 55 18.21 17.22 30.04
C ASP A 55 18.03 16.13 28.96
N LEU A 56 19.11 15.86 28.23
CA LEU A 56 19.19 14.93 27.10
C LEU A 56 18.74 13.50 27.47
N LEU A 57 18.93 13.12 28.74
CA LEU A 57 18.52 11.83 29.31
C LEU A 57 16.99 11.70 29.45
N LEU A 58 16.28 12.80 29.72
CA LEU A 58 14.82 12.77 29.82
C LEU A 58 14.17 12.64 28.44
N LEU A 59 14.75 13.24 27.41
CA LEU A 59 14.31 13.08 26.02
C LEU A 59 14.44 11.62 25.54
N THR A 60 15.53 10.93 25.88
CA THR A 60 15.71 9.51 25.51
C THR A 60 14.77 8.59 26.27
N VAL A 61 14.52 8.86 27.56
CA VAL A 61 13.56 8.09 28.36
C VAL A 61 12.11 8.34 27.93
N CYS A 62 11.77 9.56 27.49
CA CYS A 62 10.43 9.90 26.99
C CYS A 62 10.13 9.23 25.63
N PHE A 63 11.11 9.18 24.72
CA PHE A 63 10.98 8.49 23.43
C PHE A 63 10.78 6.98 23.57
N ILE A 64 11.37 6.36 24.60
CA ILE A 64 11.25 4.91 24.84
C ILE A 64 9.92 4.54 25.51
N PHE A 65 9.26 5.47 26.22
CA PHE A 65 8.06 5.17 27.05
C PHE A 65 6.70 5.48 26.42
N PHE A 66 6.63 6.12 25.26
CA PHE A 66 5.36 6.61 24.67
C PHE A 66 4.98 6.02 23.30
N ILE A 67 5.53 4.87 22.91
CA ILE A 67 4.91 4.08 21.82
C ILE A 67 3.69 3.39 22.42
N GLN A 68 2.56 4.09 22.50
CA GLN A 68 1.28 3.41 22.67
C GLN A 68 0.91 2.80 21.31
N PRO A 69 0.69 1.47 21.24
CA PRO A 69 0.13 0.87 20.03
C PRO A 69 -1.19 1.58 19.74
N THR A 70 -1.39 1.99 18.49
CA THR A 70 -2.62 2.67 18.14
C THR A 70 -3.79 1.70 18.21
N ASP A 71 -4.93 2.25 18.63
CA ASP A 71 -6.23 1.62 18.40
C ASP A 71 -6.70 1.81 16.95
N SER A 72 -5.80 2.14 16.00
CA SER A 72 -6.14 2.32 14.58
C SER A 72 -6.81 1.05 14.08
N LYS A 73 -7.98 1.24 13.48
CA LYS A 73 -8.76 0.14 12.93
C LYS A 73 -8.99 0.35 11.46
N PHE A 74 -8.95 -0.75 10.74
CA PHE A 74 -9.02 -0.77 9.28
C PHE A 74 -10.16 -1.70 8.87
N TYR A 75 -10.96 -1.28 7.89
CA TYR A 75 -12.01 -2.13 7.34
C TYR A 75 -11.38 -3.34 6.65
N ALA A 76 -11.58 -4.54 7.21
CA ALA A 76 -11.00 -5.77 6.67
C ALA A 76 -12.07 -6.63 6.00
N PRO A 77 -12.06 -6.74 4.66
CA PRO A 77 -12.99 -7.61 3.95
C PRO A 77 -12.92 -9.06 4.43
N ALA A 78 -14.09 -9.62 4.73
CA ALA A 78 -14.24 -11.01 5.13
C ALA A 78 -15.53 -11.57 4.51
N ASN A 79 -15.50 -12.85 4.12
CA ASN A 79 -16.63 -13.54 3.48
C ASN A 79 -17.19 -12.76 2.27
N VAL A 80 -16.28 -12.26 1.41
CA VAL A 80 -16.62 -11.41 0.28
C VAL A 80 -17.33 -12.22 -0.80
N GLU A 81 -18.51 -11.75 -1.21
CA GLU A 81 -19.25 -12.35 -2.33
C GLU A 81 -18.56 -12.06 -3.67
N ALA A 82 -18.73 -12.95 -4.65
CA ALA A 82 -18.02 -12.87 -5.94
C ALA A 82 -18.20 -11.51 -6.65
N HIS A 83 -19.40 -10.92 -6.55
CA HIS A 83 -19.73 -9.64 -7.16
C HIS A 83 -19.14 -8.43 -6.41
N CYS A 84 -18.69 -8.60 -5.16
CA CYS A 84 -18.03 -7.57 -4.36
C CYS A 84 -16.50 -7.62 -4.44
N ILE A 85 -15.89 -8.61 -5.11
CA ILE A 85 -14.44 -8.83 -5.07
C ILE A 85 -13.64 -7.59 -5.49
N THR A 86 -14.02 -6.95 -6.60
CA THR A 86 -13.29 -5.77 -7.09
C THR A 86 -13.41 -4.59 -6.13
N THR A 87 -14.61 -4.35 -5.57
CA THR A 87 -14.81 -3.32 -4.55
C THR A 87 -14.08 -3.64 -3.24
N ALA A 88 -13.98 -4.91 -2.84
CA ALA A 88 -13.22 -5.30 -1.66
C ALA A 88 -11.70 -5.09 -1.83
N LEU A 89 -11.16 -5.32 -3.03
CA LEU A 89 -9.76 -4.97 -3.34
C LEU A 89 -9.54 -3.45 -3.29
N ASP A 90 -10.46 -2.68 -3.88
CA ASP A 90 -10.43 -1.22 -3.80
C ASP A 90 -10.48 -0.73 -2.35
N CYS A 91 -11.26 -1.39 -1.51
CA CYS A 91 -11.34 -1.09 -0.09
C CYS A 91 -9.98 -1.23 0.61
N ILE A 92 -9.32 -2.37 0.43
CA ILE A 92 -7.99 -2.63 1.00
C ILE A 92 -6.98 -1.59 0.49
N MET A 93 -7.03 -1.26 -0.80
CA MET A 93 -6.18 -0.23 -1.38
C MET A 93 -6.42 1.14 -0.76
N ARG A 94 -7.68 1.51 -0.52
CA ARG A 94 -8.05 2.78 0.13
C ARG A 94 -7.61 2.86 1.58
N GLU A 95 -7.69 1.77 2.33
CA GLU A 95 -7.14 1.70 3.69
C GLU A 95 -5.62 1.92 3.67
N PHE A 96 -4.90 1.26 2.75
CA PHE A 96 -3.45 1.46 2.60
C PHE A 96 -3.08 2.89 2.19
N ASN A 97 -3.74 3.42 1.16
CA ASN A 97 -3.46 4.75 0.61
C ASN A 97 -4.09 5.90 1.42
N GLY A 98 -4.75 5.58 2.54
CA GLY A 98 -5.37 6.53 3.46
C GLY A 98 -4.85 6.29 4.86
N THR A 99 -5.68 5.67 5.71
CA THR A 99 -5.43 5.48 7.14
C THR A 99 -4.05 4.89 7.44
N VAL A 100 -3.59 3.87 6.70
CA VAL A 100 -2.28 3.24 6.98
C VAL A 100 -1.14 4.20 6.64
N THR A 101 -1.20 4.90 5.51
CA THR A 101 -0.20 5.91 5.14
C THR A 101 -0.17 7.07 6.15
N ASP A 102 -1.33 7.47 6.67
CA ASP A 102 -1.45 8.61 7.57
C ASP A 102 -1.03 8.29 9.02
N GLU A 103 -1.24 7.05 9.46
CA GLU A 103 -1.07 6.65 10.87
C GLU A 103 0.10 5.68 11.12
N CYS A 104 0.77 5.20 10.07
CA CYS A 104 1.84 4.23 10.19
C CYS A 104 3.16 4.68 9.57
N GLU A 105 4.24 4.35 10.27
CA GLU A 105 5.60 4.51 9.78
C GLU A 105 5.99 3.34 8.89
N ASP A 106 6.47 3.66 7.70
CA ASP A 106 6.92 2.69 6.71
C ASP A 106 8.27 3.14 6.13
N PRO A 107 9.37 2.89 6.85
CA PRO A 107 10.70 3.39 6.48
C PRO A 107 11.24 2.81 5.16
N TYR A 108 10.57 1.80 4.60
CA TYR A 108 10.98 1.10 3.38
C TYR A 108 9.97 1.23 2.24
N GLU A 109 8.95 2.09 2.40
CA GLU A 109 7.95 2.38 1.36
C GLU A 109 7.23 1.12 0.85
N TYR A 110 6.99 0.13 1.73
CA TYR A 110 6.21 -1.06 1.42
C TYR A 110 4.74 -0.75 1.13
N ILE A 111 4.14 0.24 1.82
CA ILE A 111 2.75 0.66 1.64
C ILE A 111 2.54 1.14 0.21
N GLU A 112 3.39 2.03 -0.30
CA GLU A 112 3.29 2.54 -1.68
C GLU A 112 3.43 1.40 -2.71
N GLN A 113 4.34 0.46 -2.45
CA GLN A 113 4.49 -0.74 -3.28
C GLN A 113 3.20 -1.56 -3.30
N GLU A 114 2.57 -1.81 -2.15
CA GLU A 114 1.33 -2.58 -2.08
C GLU A 114 0.15 -1.85 -2.72
N VAL A 115 0.02 -0.54 -2.53
CA VAL A 115 -0.97 0.28 -3.24
C VAL A 115 -0.81 0.12 -4.75
N THR A 116 0.42 0.17 -5.25
CA THR A 116 0.72 -0.05 -6.68
C THR A 116 0.36 -1.46 -7.15
N PHE A 117 0.62 -2.48 -6.31
CA PHE A 117 0.23 -3.86 -6.60
C PHE A 117 -1.29 -4.02 -6.69
N LEU A 118 -2.03 -3.46 -5.73
CA LEU A 118 -3.49 -3.50 -5.65
C LEU A 118 -4.14 -2.75 -6.80
N ASP A 119 -3.65 -1.55 -7.14
CA ASP A 119 -4.14 -0.76 -8.28
C ASP A 119 -4.04 -1.55 -9.59
N ARG A 120 -2.89 -2.20 -9.83
CA ARG A 120 -2.72 -3.06 -11.01
C ARG A 120 -3.69 -4.24 -11.00
N LYS A 121 -3.88 -4.88 -9.84
CA LYS A 121 -4.84 -5.98 -9.68
C LYS A 121 -6.28 -5.55 -9.98
N ILE A 122 -6.70 -4.40 -9.47
CA ILE A 122 -8.03 -3.82 -9.69
C ILE A 122 -8.21 -3.51 -11.18
N LYS A 123 -7.26 -2.80 -11.80
CA LYS A 123 -7.28 -2.49 -13.23
C LYS A 123 -7.45 -3.74 -14.10
N ASN A 124 -6.65 -4.78 -13.85
CA ASN A 124 -6.77 -6.04 -14.58
C ASN A 124 -8.17 -6.66 -14.44
N ARG A 125 -8.79 -6.58 -13.26
CA ARG A 125 -10.16 -7.10 -13.06
C ARG A 125 -11.20 -6.27 -13.79
N VAL A 126 -11.06 -4.94 -13.77
CA VAL A 126 -11.93 -4.02 -14.51
C VAL A 126 -11.85 -4.28 -16.01
N ASP A 127 -10.64 -4.48 -16.56
CA ASP A 127 -10.43 -4.80 -17.97
C ASP A 127 -11.07 -6.14 -18.39
N LEU A 128 -11.20 -7.09 -17.45
CA LEU A 128 -11.92 -8.35 -17.63
C LEU A 128 -13.45 -8.22 -17.44
N GLY A 129 -13.96 -7.02 -17.19
CA GLY A 129 -15.39 -6.74 -17.00
C GLY A 129 -15.88 -6.89 -15.56
N HIS A 130 -15.01 -7.16 -14.59
CA HIS A 130 -15.35 -7.16 -13.17
C HIS A 130 -15.23 -5.75 -12.59
N VAL A 131 -16.19 -4.90 -12.91
CA VAL A 131 -16.21 -3.47 -12.52
C VAL A 131 -16.44 -3.31 -11.01
N LEU A 132 -16.02 -2.17 -10.46
CA LEU A 132 -16.43 -1.76 -9.12
C LEU A 132 -17.95 -1.62 -9.07
N THR A 133 -18.52 -1.97 -7.93
CA THR A 133 -19.94 -1.80 -7.65
C THR A 133 -20.14 -0.74 -6.59
N ASP A 134 -21.10 0.15 -6.84
CA ASP A 134 -21.57 1.17 -5.89
C ASP A 134 -22.69 0.63 -4.98
N SER A 135 -22.94 -0.69 -5.03
CA SER A 135 -23.92 -1.32 -4.14
C SER A 135 -23.52 -1.11 -2.69
N THR A 136 -24.47 -0.64 -1.88
CA THR A 136 -24.32 -0.54 -0.42
C THR A 136 -23.97 -1.88 0.24
N GLU A 137 -24.24 -3.00 -0.44
CA GLU A 137 -23.92 -4.34 0.06
C GLU A 137 -22.43 -4.66 0.02
N CYS A 138 -21.65 -3.96 -0.81
CA CYS A 138 -20.20 -4.12 -0.96
C CYS A 138 -19.42 -2.91 -0.42
N ALA A 139 -20.09 -2.01 0.30
CA ALA A 139 -19.44 -0.84 0.89
C ALA A 139 -18.37 -1.24 1.90
N CYS A 140 -17.26 -0.50 1.93
CA CYS A 140 -16.13 -0.72 2.83
C CYS A 140 -16.55 -0.86 4.29
N GLU A 141 -17.41 0.07 4.70
CA GLU A 141 -17.84 0.28 6.08
C GLU A 141 -18.75 -0.85 6.58
N LYS A 142 -19.17 -1.76 5.70
CA LYS A 142 -19.93 -2.96 6.07
C LYS A 142 -19.03 -4.05 6.66
N TRP A 143 -17.74 -4.04 6.32
CA TRP A 143 -16.80 -5.00 6.87
C TRP A 143 -16.34 -4.60 8.27
N SER A 144 -15.87 -5.58 9.04
CA SER A 144 -15.42 -5.34 10.41
C SER A 144 -14.12 -4.54 10.43
N GLU A 145 -14.09 -3.51 11.24
CA GLU A 145 -12.87 -2.81 11.64
C GLU A 145 -12.01 -3.69 12.55
N VAL A 146 -10.73 -3.85 12.21
CA VAL A 146 -9.76 -4.67 12.96
C VAL A 146 -8.41 -3.95 13.11
N PRO A 147 -7.59 -4.29 14.11
CA PRO A 147 -6.26 -3.71 14.23
C PRO A 147 -5.36 -4.10 13.06
N PHE A 148 -4.30 -3.31 12.83
CA PHE A 148 -3.41 -3.45 11.66
C PHE A 148 -2.89 -4.87 11.41
N SER A 149 -2.44 -5.56 12.47
CA SER A 149 -1.90 -6.92 12.34
C SER A 149 -2.95 -7.93 11.83
N GLU A 150 -4.19 -7.79 12.29
CA GLU A 150 -5.31 -8.62 11.83
C GLU A 150 -5.76 -8.19 10.42
N PHE A 151 -5.74 -6.90 10.12
CA PHE A 151 -6.02 -6.37 8.79
C PHE A 151 -5.07 -6.96 7.75
N LEU A 152 -3.74 -6.92 7.98
CA LEU A 152 -2.75 -7.52 7.08
C LEU A 152 -3.00 -9.01 6.85
N LYS A 153 -3.34 -9.75 7.90
CA LYS A 153 -3.65 -11.18 7.81
C LYS A 153 -4.87 -11.44 6.93
N LYS A 154 -5.97 -10.69 7.15
CA LYS A 154 -7.20 -10.81 6.37
C LYS A 154 -6.99 -10.38 4.91
N ALA A 155 -6.25 -9.29 4.69
CA ALA A 155 -5.88 -8.84 3.35
C ALA A 155 -5.09 -9.90 2.59
N ASN A 156 -4.10 -10.53 3.23
CA ASN A 156 -3.32 -11.59 2.59
C ASN A 156 -4.18 -12.81 2.22
N THR A 157 -5.01 -13.30 3.15
CA THR A 157 -5.96 -14.40 2.86
C THR A 157 -6.94 -14.04 1.74
N PHE A 158 -7.41 -12.79 1.69
CA PHE A 158 -8.29 -12.34 0.62
C PHE A 158 -7.57 -12.29 -0.73
N LEU A 159 -6.33 -11.81 -0.79
CA LEU A 159 -5.53 -11.81 -2.02
C LEU A 159 -5.27 -13.24 -2.54
N GLU A 160 -4.99 -14.19 -1.64
CA GLU A 160 -4.88 -15.61 -1.98
C GLU A 160 -6.17 -16.15 -2.61
N TYR A 161 -7.33 -15.81 -2.02
CA TYR A 161 -8.64 -16.14 -2.58
C TYR A 161 -8.85 -15.54 -3.97
N VAL A 162 -8.53 -14.25 -4.17
CA VAL A 162 -8.64 -13.58 -5.46
C VAL A 162 -7.76 -14.26 -6.52
N ASN A 163 -6.55 -14.67 -6.15
CA ASN A 163 -5.64 -15.39 -7.06
C ASN A 163 -6.22 -16.75 -7.48
N ALA A 164 -6.85 -17.47 -6.55
CA ALA A 164 -7.51 -18.74 -6.84
C ALA A 164 -8.71 -18.58 -7.80
N VAL A 165 -9.54 -17.56 -7.57
CA VAL A 165 -10.73 -17.30 -8.42
C VAL A 165 -10.36 -16.75 -9.80
N SER A 166 -9.26 -15.99 -9.91
CA SER A 166 -8.83 -15.42 -11.20
C SER A 166 -8.11 -16.42 -12.11
N SER A 167 -7.89 -17.66 -11.65
CA SER A 167 -7.27 -18.74 -12.44
C SER A 167 -8.28 -19.68 -13.12
N GLN A 168 -9.58 -19.41 -12.96
CA GLN A 168 -10.69 -20.13 -13.61
C GLN A 168 -11.30 -19.27 -14.72
#